data_AF-A0A0F8W9Q8-F1
#
_entry.id   AF-A0A0F8W9Q8-F1
#
_cell.length_a   1.000
_cell.length_b   1.000
_cell.length_c   1.000
_cell.angle_alpha   90.00
_cell.angle_beta   90.00
_cell.angle_gamma   90.00
#
_symmetry.space_group_name_H-M   'P 1'
#
loop_
_entity.id
_entity.type
_entity.pdbx_description
1 polymer ?
#
loop_
_entity_poly.entity_id
_entity_poly.type
_entity_poly.pdbx_seq_one_letter_code
_entity_poly.pdbx_strand_id
1 'polypeptide(L)'
;MKIISFAWTTPALVARRKTVTRRHWKERFALGFKEGEEVWAYNKQPRNHGHAVAVIRLTRAPYQELYNDMPDDDYEAEGFKFFEEHPELMPAKAPVDIRATSIRIQG
;
A
#
# COMPACT_ATOMS: atom_id res chain seq x y z
N MET A 1 4.11 1.36 17.59
CA MET A 1 4.33 0.71 16.29
C MET A 1 3.78 1.63 15.19
N LYS A 2 4.45 1.73 14.04
CA LYS A 2 4.01 2.61 12.95
C LYS A 2 2.78 2.03 12.25
N ILE A 3 2.08 2.87 11.49
CA ILE A 3 0.87 2.49 10.76
C ILE A 3 1.01 2.79 9.26
N ILE A 4 0.41 1.94 8.43
CA ILE A 4 0.19 2.18 7.01
C ILE A 4 -1.28 1.90 6.71
N SER A 5 -1.99 2.92 6.23
CA SER A 5 -3.41 2.80 5.83
C SER A 5 -3.50 2.35 4.36
N PHE A 6 -4.28 1.31 4.06
CA PHE A 6 -4.47 0.76 2.71
C PHE A 6 -5.76 1.20 2.02
N ALA A 7 -6.65 1.90 2.74
CA ALA A 7 -7.85 2.51 2.17
C ALA A 7 -8.68 1.47 1.37
N TRP A 8 -9.09 1.82 0.17
CA TRP A 8 -9.89 0.96 -0.69
C TRP A 8 -9.14 -0.29 -1.19
N THR A 9 -7.79 -0.31 -1.13
CA THR A 9 -6.99 -1.50 -1.49
C THR A 9 -6.86 -2.53 -0.36
N THR A 10 -7.52 -2.29 0.78
CA THR A 10 -7.53 -3.20 1.93
C THR A 10 -7.98 -4.63 1.58
N PRO A 11 -9.03 -4.86 0.77
CA PRO A 11 -9.42 -6.22 0.37
C PRO A 11 -8.28 -7.02 -0.29
N ALA A 12 -7.54 -6.40 -1.21
CA ALA A 12 -6.40 -7.05 -1.86
C ALA A 12 -5.25 -7.38 -0.89
N LEU A 13 -5.05 -6.55 0.14
CA LEU A 13 -4.09 -6.84 1.22
C LEU A 13 -4.54 -8.02 2.07
N VAL A 14 -5.80 -8.05 2.52
CA VAL A 14 -6.34 -9.13 3.35
C VAL A 14 -6.35 -10.47 2.58
N ALA A 15 -6.57 -10.42 1.26
CA ALA A 15 -6.45 -11.57 0.37
C ALA A 15 -4.99 -11.98 0.07
N ARG A 16 -3.99 -11.30 0.65
CA ARG A 16 -2.55 -11.50 0.40
C ARG A 16 -2.13 -11.39 -1.07
N ARG A 17 -2.90 -10.68 -1.89
CA ARG A 17 -2.57 -10.39 -3.30
C ARG A 17 -1.74 -9.11 -3.43
N LYS A 18 -1.91 -8.15 -2.52
CA LYS A 18 -1.10 -6.92 -2.46
C LYS A 18 0.19 -7.13 -1.66
N THR A 19 1.33 -6.95 -2.32
CA THR A 19 2.69 -7.06 -1.75
C THR A 19 3.56 -5.81 -2.03
N VAL A 20 3.07 -4.87 -2.83
CA VAL A 20 3.71 -3.57 -3.11
C VAL A 20 2.74 -2.45 -2.76
N THR A 21 3.24 -1.33 -2.22
CA THR A 21 2.47 -0.11 -2.02
C THR A 21 3.25 1.12 -2.44
N ARG A 22 2.60 1.98 -3.23
CA ARG A 22 3.10 3.31 -3.61
C ARG A 22 2.34 4.43 -2.90
N ARG A 23 3.05 5.47 -2.45
CA ARG A 23 2.53 6.54 -1.59
C ARG A 23 3.18 7.89 -1.86
N HIS A 24 2.39 8.94 -2.02
CA HIS A 24 2.94 10.30 -2.09
C HIS A 24 3.34 10.83 -0.70
N TRP A 25 4.44 10.32 -0.15
CA TRP A 25 4.96 10.76 1.14
C TRP A 25 6.07 11.80 1.00
N LYS A 26 6.15 12.71 1.97
CA LYS A 26 7.36 13.53 2.13
C LYS A 26 8.51 12.59 2.51
N GLU A 27 9.68 12.83 1.93
CA GLU A 27 10.88 12.01 2.16
C GLU A 27 11.17 11.80 3.66
N ARG A 28 11.13 12.88 4.46
CA ARG A 28 11.29 12.82 5.92
C ARG A 28 10.38 11.82 6.63
N PHE A 29 9.15 11.61 6.12
CA PHE A 29 8.21 10.67 6.69
C PHE A 29 8.53 9.24 6.24
N ALA A 30 8.90 9.07 4.97
CA ALA A 30 9.33 7.79 4.41
C ALA A 30 10.59 7.24 5.10
N LEU A 31 11.59 8.10 5.38
CA LEU A 31 12.81 7.74 6.11
C LEU A 31 12.55 7.20 7.53
N GLY A 32 11.34 7.42 8.07
CA GLY A 32 10.94 6.82 9.33
C GLY A 32 10.85 5.29 9.25
N PHE A 33 10.55 4.70 8.10
CA PHE A 33 10.32 3.26 7.95
C PHE A 33 11.60 2.53 7.54
N LYS A 34 11.79 1.33 8.07
CA LYS A 34 12.99 0.52 7.83
C LYS A 34 12.67 -0.85 7.26
N GLU A 35 13.61 -1.41 6.52
CA GLU A 35 13.54 -2.81 6.11
C GLU A 35 13.49 -3.72 7.33
N GLY A 36 12.68 -4.78 7.25
CA GLY A 36 12.42 -5.71 8.36
C GLY A 36 11.48 -5.17 9.45
N GLU A 37 11.08 -3.91 9.39
CA GLU A 37 10.18 -3.32 10.39
C GLU A 37 8.76 -3.90 10.27
N GLU A 38 8.16 -4.24 11.41
CA GLU A 38 6.74 -4.58 11.51
C GLU A 38 5.90 -3.32 11.72
N VAL A 39 4.84 -3.19 10.93
CA VAL A 39 3.91 -2.06 10.97
C VAL A 39 2.47 -2.55 10.96
N TRP A 40 1.58 -1.78 11.57
CA TRP A 40 0.15 -2.05 11.49
C TRP A 40 -0.39 -1.66 10.12
N ALA A 41 -1.05 -2.62 9.45
CA ALA A 41 -1.88 -2.33 8.29
C ALA A 41 -3.28 -1.90 8.77
N TYR A 42 -3.73 -0.74 8.33
CA TYR A 42 -5.03 -0.18 8.68
C TYR A 42 -5.93 -0.09 7.46
N ASN A 43 -7.25 -0.26 7.65
CA ASN A 43 -8.21 -0.08 6.57
C ASN A 43 -8.38 1.39 6.14
N LYS A 44 -8.28 2.34 7.08
CA LYS A 44 -8.26 3.79 6.85
C LYS A 44 -7.45 4.46 7.95
N GLN A 45 -7.15 5.76 7.82
CA GLN A 45 -6.41 6.45 8.87
C GLN A 45 -7.15 6.43 10.22
N PRO A 46 -6.45 6.27 11.37
CA PRO A 46 -7.09 6.25 12.69
C PRO A 46 -7.94 7.47 12.99
N ARG A 47 -7.51 8.67 12.55
CA ARG A 47 -8.29 9.92 12.66
C ARG A 47 -9.65 9.88 11.94
N ASN A 48 -9.82 8.95 11.00
CA ASN A 48 -11.08 8.70 10.29
C ASN A 48 -11.76 7.42 10.81
N HIS A 49 -11.53 7.06 12.07
CA HIS A 49 -12.06 5.86 12.73
C HIS A 49 -11.63 4.53 12.05
N GLY A 50 -10.41 4.48 11.52
CA GLY A 50 -9.84 3.25 10.97
C GLY A 50 -9.42 2.26 12.04
N HIS A 51 -9.42 0.98 11.67
CA HIS A 51 -8.97 -0.10 12.51
C HIS A 51 -7.84 -0.89 11.82
N ALA A 52 -7.02 -1.54 12.65
CA ALA A 52 -6.02 -2.48 12.21
C ALA A 52 -6.66 -3.70 11.57
N VAL A 53 -6.13 -4.13 10.43
CA VAL A 53 -6.56 -5.34 9.70
C VAL A 53 -5.50 -6.44 9.71
N ALA A 54 -4.23 -6.06 9.85
CA ALA A 54 -3.10 -6.99 9.91
C ALA A 54 -1.87 -6.31 10.53
N VAL A 55 -0.87 -7.12 10.87
CA VAL A 55 0.51 -6.68 11.05
C VAL A 55 1.28 -7.17 9.82
N ILE A 56 2.04 -6.27 9.18
CA ILE A 56 2.83 -6.58 7.99
C ILE A 56 4.30 -6.27 8.24
N ARG A 57 5.18 -6.99 7.55
CA ARG A 57 6.63 -6.74 7.59
C ARG A 57 7.07 -6.04 6.32
N LEU A 58 7.84 -4.97 6.45
CA LEU A 58 8.44 -4.30 5.30
C LEU A 58 9.62 -5.13 4.78
N THR A 59 9.61 -5.49 3.50
CA THR A 59 10.69 -6.27 2.88
C THR A 59 11.77 -5.39 2.28
N ARG A 60 11.52 -4.08 2.20
CA ARG A 60 12.48 -3.09 1.72
C ARG A 60 12.20 -1.75 2.39
N ALA A 61 13.26 -1.00 2.69
CA ALA A 61 13.12 0.40 3.09
C ALA A 61 12.45 1.21 1.96
N PRO A 62 11.64 2.25 2.27
CA PRO A 62 11.03 3.08 1.24
C PRO A 62 12.06 3.73 0.34
N TYR A 63 11.75 3.83 -0.95
CA TYR A 63 12.60 4.48 -1.93
C TYR A 63 11.75 5.30 -2.92
N GLN A 64 12.38 6.28 -3.56
CA GLN A 64 11.75 7.06 -4.63
C GLN A 64 11.96 6.35 -5.96
N GLU A 65 10.90 6.30 -6.75
CA GLU A 65 10.85 5.65 -8.06
C GLU A 65 10.07 6.58 -8.98
N LEU A 66 10.51 6.73 -10.23
CA LEU A 66 9.73 7.44 -11.23
C LEU A 66 8.61 6.52 -11.70
N TYR A 67 7.40 7.05 -11.92
CA TYR A 67 6.28 6.24 -12.40
C TYR A 67 6.55 5.53 -13.73
N ASN A 68 7.30 6.17 -14.62
CA ASN A 68 7.64 5.58 -15.91
C ASN A 68 8.62 4.40 -15.78
N ASP A 69 9.26 4.26 -14.62
CA ASP A 69 10.17 3.15 -14.32
C ASP A 69 9.47 2.04 -13.51
N MET A 70 8.16 2.18 -13.27
CA MET A 70 7.37 1.15 -12.59
C MET A 70 7.32 -0.13 -13.44
N PRO A 71 7.74 -1.30 -12.89
CA PRO A 71 7.56 -2.57 -13.58
C PRO A 71 6.08 -2.91 -13.78
N ASP A 72 5.74 -3.53 -14.90
CA ASP A 72 4.36 -3.94 -15.20
C ASP A 72 3.80 -4.89 -14.13
N ASP A 73 4.62 -5.82 -13.63
CA ASP A 73 4.25 -6.77 -12.56
C ASP A 73 3.81 -6.07 -11.27
N ASP A 74 4.26 -4.84 -11.04
CA ASP A 74 3.87 -4.10 -9.85
C ASP A 74 2.40 -3.67 -9.90
N TYR A 75 1.74 -3.69 -11.06
CA TYR A 75 0.27 -3.54 -11.16
C TYR A 75 -0.46 -4.66 -10.40
N GLU A 76 -0.07 -5.92 -10.65
CA GLU A 76 -0.60 -7.08 -9.94
C GLU A 76 -0.15 -7.08 -8.48
N ALA A 77 1.11 -6.76 -8.20
CA ALA A 77 1.65 -6.71 -6.84
C ALA A 77 1.04 -5.59 -5.99
N GLU A 78 0.53 -4.51 -6.59
CA GLU A 78 -0.28 -3.51 -5.91
C GLU A 78 -1.70 -3.99 -5.59
N GLY A 79 -2.10 -5.15 -6.13
CA GLY A 79 -3.41 -5.75 -5.95
C GLY A 79 -4.45 -5.24 -6.94
N PHE A 80 -4.09 -4.58 -8.04
CA PHE A 80 -5.07 -4.06 -8.98
C PHE A 80 -5.76 -5.16 -9.79
N LYS A 81 -5.03 -6.19 -10.23
CA LYS A 81 -5.60 -7.38 -10.86
C LYS A 81 -6.64 -8.09 -9.98
N PHE A 82 -6.48 -8.07 -8.65
CA PHE A 82 -7.49 -8.58 -7.73
C PHE A 82 -8.83 -7.83 -7.87
N PHE A 83 -8.82 -6.53 -8.15
CA PHE A 83 -10.05 -5.77 -8.39
C PHE A 83 -10.61 -5.94 -9.81
N GLU A 84 -9.79 -6.34 -10.79
CA GLU A 84 -10.29 -6.79 -12.09
C GLU A 84 -11.03 -8.13 -11.96
N GLU A 85 -10.51 -9.04 -11.14
CA GLU A 85 -11.12 -10.32 -10.78
C GLU A 85 -12.37 -10.14 -9.88
N HIS A 86 -12.40 -9.06 -9.07
CA HIS A 86 -13.44 -8.75 -8.08
C HIS A 86 -13.98 -7.31 -8.21
N PRO A 87 -14.65 -6.97 -9.33
CA PRO A 87 -15.12 -5.61 -9.59
C PRO A 87 -16.14 -5.11 -8.56
N GLU A 88 -16.86 -6.00 -7.87
CA GLU A 88 -17.79 -5.69 -6.79
C GLU A 88 -17.12 -5.07 -5.55
N LEU A 89 -15.80 -5.22 -5.42
CA LEU A 89 -15.00 -4.67 -4.31
C LEU A 89 -14.38 -3.30 -4.65
N MET A 90 -14.51 -2.82 -5.90
CA MET A 90 -14.02 -1.49 -6.29
C MET A 90 -14.83 -0.37 -5.63
N PRO A 91 -14.17 0.71 -5.15
CA PRO A 91 -14.88 1.87 -4.67
C PRO A 91 -15.56 2.61 -5.84
N ALA A 92 -16.77 3.14 -5.62
CA ALA A 92 -17.53 3.87 -6.63
C ALA A 92 -16.83 5.14 -7.19
N LYS A 93 -15.77 5.64 -6.54
CA LYS A 93 -14.90 6.71 -7.03
C LYS A 93 -13.44 6.40 -6.68
N ALA A 94 -12.65 6.01 -7.66
CA ALA A 94 -11.20 5.85 -7.49
C ALA A 94 -10.50 7.23 -7.54
N PRO A 95 -9.60 7.56 -6.60
CA PRO A 95 -8.82 8.79 -6.66
C PRO A 95 -7.71 8.71 -7.72
N VAL A 96 -7.46 9.82 -8.42
CA VAL A 96 -6.38 9.96 -9.41
C VAL A 96 -5.30 10.88 -8.83
N ASP A 97 -4.07 10.39 -8.61
CA ASP A 97 -2.89 11.20 -8.22
C ASP A 97 -1.60 10.62 -8.86
N ILE A 98 -0.63 11.49 -9.16
CA ILE A 98 0.45 11.29 -10.16
C ILE A 98 1.89 11.39 -9.59
N ARG A 99 2.12 11.37 -8.26
CA ARG A 99 3.47 11.24 -7.64
C ARG A 99 3.50 10.22 -6.49
N ALA A 100 4.47 9.29 -6.43
CA ALA A 100 4.56 8.32 -5.34
C ALA A 100 5.97 7.81 -4.99
N THR A 101 6.12 7.43 -3.72
CA THR A 101 7.23 6.70 -3.08
C THR A 101 6.83 5.23 -2.97
N SER A 102 7.71 4.30 -3.36
CA SER A 102 7.42 2.86 -3.40
C SER A 102 7.93 2.14 -2.14
N ILE A 103 7.18 1.14 -1.68
CA ILE A 103 7.52 0.26 -0.56
C ILE A 103 7.07 -1.16 -0.89
N ARG A 104 7.89 -2.16 -0.59
CA ARG A 104 7.53 -3.58 -0.69
C ARG A 104 7.22 -4.15 0.70
N ILE A 105 6.19 -4.98 0.77
CA ILE A 105 5.63 -5.54 2.01
C ILE A 105 5.47 -7.05 1.88
N GLN A 106 5.55 -7.75 3.00
CA GLN A 106 5.25 -9.16 3.13
C GLN A 106 4.00 -9.32 4.00
N GLY A 107 3.01 -10.06 3.46
CA GLY A 107 1.73 -10.36 4.10
C GLY A 107 1.46 -11.86 4.19
#